data_AF-A0A7C3H2T1-F1
#
_entry.id   AF-A0A7C3H2T1-F1
#
_cell.length_a   1.000
_cell.length_b   1.000
_cell.length_c   1.000
_cell.angle_alpha   90.00
_cell.angle_beta   90.00
_cell.angle_gamma   90.00
#
_symmetry.space_group_name_H-M   'P 1'
#
loop_
_entity.id
_entity.type
_entity.pdbx_description
1 polymer ?
#
loop_
_entity_poly.entity_id
_entity_poly.type
_entity_poly.pdbx_seq_one_letter_code
_entity_poly.pdbx_strand_id
1 'polypeptide(L)'
;MRITIRLLALSLILIVLLVPLTTLASGGPCPDDPVASQNCNKNAPPYFVVTNRSEEHLWDRPGTGCQPFILKHPNCSDCTNPADANCSSIDVNAEVCQTVLASRSAPAGDVIEMCCNCVTNPNGDWVYRVWKFDGSKCSDPGEWQRGLPPGTGVDLPAPLIIGGLAVLGVGLVGAGVLVRRRMARA
;
A
#
# COMPACT_ATOMS: atom_id res chain seq x y z
N MET A 1 -12.08 -0.21 -44.44
CA MET A 1 -10.71 -0.15 -43.88
C MET A 1 -10.51 0.91 -42.78
N ARG A 2 -11.02 2.14 -42.89
CA ARG A 2 -10.79 3.18 -41.85
C ARG A 2 -11.43 2.88 -40.49
N ILE A 3 -12.51 2.09 -40.46
CA ILE A 3 -13.25 1.75 -39.23
C ILE A 3 -12.56 0.61 -38.45
N THR A 4 -12.01 -0.40 -39.14
CA THR A 4 -11.29 -1.51 -38.50
C THR A 4 -10.00 -1.06 -37.83
N ILE A 5 -9.27 -0.11 -38.44
CA ILE A 5 -8.05 0.47 -37.83
C ILE A 5 -8.38 1.28 -36.57
N ARG A 6 -9.49 2.02 -36.57
CA ARG A 6 -9.94 2.79 -35.39
C ARG A 6 -10.39 1.90 -34.24
N LEU A 7 -11.06 0.79 -34.54
CA LEU A 7 -11.47 -0.17 -33.51
C LEU A 7 -10.26 -0.86 -32.87
N LEU A 8 -9.28 -1.29 -33.68
CA LEU A 8 -8.03 -1.89 -33.16
C LEU A 8 -7.23 -0.92 -32.29
N ALA A 9 -7.11 0.35 -32.69
CA ALA A 9 -6.43 1.37 -31.88
C ALA A 9 -7.15 1.62 -30.55
N LEU A 10 -8.49 1.63 -30.54
CA LEU A 10 -9.28 1.79 -29.32
C LEU A 10 -9.15 0.57 -28.39
N SER A 11 -9.14 -0.64 -28.95
CA SER A 11 -8.89 -1.88 -28.21
C SER A 11 -7.50 -1.89 -27.59
N LEU A 12 -6.47 -1.44 -28.32
CA LEU A 12 -5.10 -1.37 -27.81
C LEU A 12 -4.99 -0.37 -26.65
N ILE A 13 -5.59 0.82 -26.78
CA ILE A 13 -5.63 1.83 -25.72
C ILE A 13 -6.39 1.30 -24.49
N LEU A 14 -7.50 0.59 -24.69
CA LEU A 14 -8.27 0.00 -23.60
C LEU A 14 -7.46 -1.08 -22.86
N ILE A 15 -6.73 -1.93 -23.58
CA ILE A 15 -5.85 -2.94 -22.99
C ILE A 15 -4.71 -2.29 -22.21
N VAL A 16 -4.07 -1.25 -22.76
CA VAL A 16 -3.00 -0.50 -22.08
C VAL A 16 -3.50 0.18 -20.80
N LEU A 17 -4.76 0.63 -20.77
CA LEU A 17 -5.39 1.19 -19.56
C LEU A 17 -5.86 0.12 -18.56
N LEU A 18 -6.20 -1.08 -19.01
CA LEU A 18 -6.66 -2.17 -18.16
C LEU A 18 -5.54 -2.84 -17.35
N VAL A 19 -4.32 -2.93 -17.89
CA VAL A 19 -3.16 -3.53 -17.20
C VAL A 19 -2.78 -2.82 -15.88
N PRO A 20 -2.69 -1.47 -15.80
CA PRO A 20 -2.46 -0.79 -14.52
C PRO A 20 -3.67 -0.90 -13.59
N LEU A 21 -4.90 -1.04 -14.11
CA LEU A 21 -6.10 -1.19 -13.29
C LEU A 21 -6.21 -2.57 -12.62
N THR A 22 -5.77 -3.65 -13.27
CA THR A 22 -5.80 -4.99 -12.66
C THR A 22 -4.72 -5.20 -11.61
N THR A 23 -3.57 -4.51 -11.74
CA THR A 23 -2.50 -4.51 -10.72
C THR A 23 -2.87 -3.68 -9.50
N LEU A 24 -3.61 -2.56 -9.70
CA LEU A 24 -4.24 -1.81 -8.61
C LEU A 24 -5.36 -2.61 -7.91
N ALA A 25 -6.05 -3.48 -8.63
CA ALA A 25 -7.13 -4.31 -8.08
C ALA A 25 -6.65 -5.53 -7.28
N SER A 26 -5.42 -6.02 -7.53
CA SER A 26 -4.82 -7.13 -6.78
C SER A 26 -3.95 -6.68 -5.60
N GLY A 27 -3.87 -5.38 -5.31
CA GLY A 27 -3.10 -4.84 -4.18
C GLY A 27 -1.58 -4.69 -4.42
N GLY A 28 -1.08 -4.91 -5.64
CA GLY A 28 0.35 -4.85 -5.95
C GLY A 28 1.21 -5.88 -5.20
N PRO A 29 2.54 -5.69 -5.13
CA PRO A 29 3.43 -6.53 -4.35
C PRO A 29 3.09 -6.48 -2.85
N CYS A 30 3.14 -7.65 -2.21
CA CYS A 30 2.70 -7.88 -0.84
C CYS A 30 1.25 -7.40 -0.61
N PRO A 31 0.27 -8.12 -1.21
CA PRO A 31 -1.13 -7.78 -1.08
C PRO A 31 -1.58 -7.92 0.36
N ASP A 32 -2.65 -7.21 0.67
CA ASP A 32 -3.34 -7.29 1.96
C ASP A 32 -3.83 -8.73 2.20
N ASP A 33 -3.69 -9.20 3.44
CA ASP A 33 -4.21 -10.51 3.87
C ASP A 33 -5.46 -10.29 4.72
N PRO A 34 -6.67 -10.35 4.11
CA PRO A 34 -7.92 -10.10 4.82
C PRO A 34 -8.29 -11.21 5.81
N VAL A 35 -7.62 -12.37 5.76
CA VAL A 35 -7.82 -13.44 6.75
C VAL A 35 -6.97 -13.16 7.97
N ALA A 36 -5.71 -12.77 7.77
CA ALA A 36 -4.85 -12.30 8.85
C ALA A 36 -5.42 -11.04 9.53
N SER A 37 -6.12 -10.17 8.78
CA SER A 37 -6.66 -8.90 9.30
C SER A 37 -7.82 -9.08 10.27
N GLN A 38 -8.49 -10.23 10.26
CA GLN A 38 -9.59 -10.53 11.18
C GLN A 38 -9.14 -10.55 12.64
N ASN A 39 -7.87 -10.91 12.88
CA ASN A 39 -7.27 -11.01 14.20
C ASN A 39 -6.17 -9.95 14.43
N CYS A 40 -6.24 -8.84 13.70
CA CYS A 40 -5.30 -7.74 13.88
C CYS A 40 -5.39 -7.13 15.28
N ASN A 41 -4.27 -6.63 15.79
CA ASN A 41 -4.20 -6.00 17.09
C ASN A 41 -4.80 -4.59 17.00
N LYS A 42 -5.86 -4.36 17.79
CA LYS A 42 -6.59 -3.08 17.84
C LYS A 42 -5.95 -2.06 18.77
N ASN A 43 -5.03 -2.49 19.63
CA ASN A 43 -4.41 -1.67 20.65
C ASN A 43 -2.90 -1.59 20.41
N ALA A 44 -2.33 -0.43 20.74
CA ALA A 44 -0.90 -0.25 20.82
C ALA A 44 -0.50 0.02 22.28
N PRO A 45 0.72 -0.35 22.71
CA PRO A 45 1.73 -1.12 21.96
C PRO A 45 1.39 -2.62 21.80
N PRO A 46 2.03 -3.36 20.87
CA PRO A 46 3.07 -2.90 19.93
C PRO A 46 2.54 -1.95 18.86
N TYR A 47 3.44 -1.12 18.34
CA TYR A 47 3.19 -0.24 17.19
C TYR A 47 3.61 -0.93 15.90
N PHE A 48 2.91 -0.67 14.81
CA PHE A 48 3.15 -1.29 13.51
C PHE A 48 3.42 -0.21 12.47
N VAL A 49 4.45 -0.41 11.66
CA VAL A 49 4.88 0.49 10.59
C VAL A 49 5.05 -0.34 9.32
N VAL A 50 4.41 0.06 8.23
CA VAL A 50 4.63 -0.47 6.90
C VAL A 50 5.49 0.53 6.12
N THR A 51 6.68 0.11 5.72
CA THR A 51 7.56 0.90 4.85
C THR A 51 7.38 0.50 3.39
N ASN A 52 8.11 1.19 2.50
CA ASN A 52 8.13 0.88 1.07
C ASN A 52 6.73 0.92 0.39
N ARG A 53 5.94 1.95 0.71
CA ARG A 53 4.64 2.20 0.06
C ARG A 53 4.68 3.46 -0.80
N SER A 54 3.67 3.62 -1.66
CA SER A 54 3.50 4.79 -2.54
C SER A 54 2.87 6.00 -1.86
N GLU A 55 2.32 5.79 -0.66
CA GLU A 55 1.56 6.76 0.13
C GLU A 55 2.10 6.83 1.56
N GLU A 56 1.77 7.90 2.27
CA GLU A 56 2.19 8.15 3.65
C GLU A 56 0.97 8.39 4.53
N HIS A 57 0.89 7.67 5.65
CA HIS A 57 -0.18 7.76 6.63
C HIS A 57 0.39 7.65 8.04
N LEU A 58 0.97 8.76 8.49
CA LEU A 58 1.58 8.87 9.82
C LEU A 58 0.63 9.52 10.84
N TRP A 59 -0.17 10.48 10.40
CA TRP A 59 -0.93 11.37 11.31
C TRP A 59 -2.39 10.96 11.49
N ASP A 60 -2.96 10.26 10.52
CA ASP A 60 -4.34 9.80 10.47
C ASP A 60 -4.53 8.38 11.03
N ARG A 61 -3.43 7.71 11.41
CA ARG A 61 -3.44 6.32 11.90
C ARG A 61 -2.94 6.19 13.33
N PRO A 62 -3.47 5.23 14.10
CA PRO A 62 -3.02 4.98 15.47
C PRO A 62 -1.75 4.12 15.55
N GLY A 63 -1.31 3.50 14.44
CA GLY A 63 -0.12 2.64 14.43
C GLY A 63 -0.37 1.26 15.05
N THR A 64 -1.59 0.75 14.98
CA THR A 64 -1.98 -0.57 15.52
C THR A 64 -1.81 -1.65 14.46
N GLY A 65 -1.94 -2.92 14.82
CA GLY A 65 -1.86 -4.02 13.85
C GLY A 65 -2.95 -3.99 12.79
N CYS A 66 -4.09 -3.34 13.10
CA CYS A 66 -5.19 -3.11 12.17
C CYS A 66 -5.00 -1.85 11.32
N GLN A 67 -4.35 -0.83 11.86
CA GLN A 67 -4.12 0.45 11.18
C GLN A 67 -2.67 0.87 11.41
N PRO A 68 -1.72 0.22 10.72
CA PRO A 68 -0.30 0.50 10.88
C PRO A 68 0.01 1.89 10.30
N PHE A 69 1.06 2.52 10.80
CA PHE A 69 1.64 3.68 10.13
C PHE A 69 2.14 3.27 8.74
N ILE A 70 2.04 4.17 7.77
CA ILE A 70 2.50 3.92 6.40
C ILE A 70 3.56 4.95 6.04
N LEU A 71 4.73 4.49 5.62
CA LEU A 71 5.83 5.34 5.15
C LEU A 71 6.03 5.23 3.63
N LYS A 72 6.20 6.40 3.00
CA LYS A 72 6.31 6.52 1.55
C LYS A 72 7.75 6.37 1.07
N HIS A 73 8.11 5.15 0.66
CA HIS A 73 9.44 4.84 0.11
C HIS A 73 9.36 3.87 -1.08
N PRO A 74 8.60 4.19 -2.15
CA PRO A 74 8.20 3.23 -3.18
C PRO A 74 9.35 2.67 -4.05
N ASN A 75 10.54 3.26 -3.93
CA ASN A 75 11.73 2.84 -4.68
C ASN A 75 12.57 1.81 -3.90
N CYS A 76 12.26 1.59 -2.62
CA CYS A 76 12.87 0.48 -1.89
C CYS A 76 12.37 -0.82 -2.51
N SER A 77 13.25 -1.79 -2.74
CA SER A 77 12.82 -3.08 -3.32
C SER A 77 13.45 -4.27 -2.60
N ASP A 78 14.60 -4.06 -1.96
CA ASP A 78 15.27 -5.04 -1.13
C ASP A 78 15.40 -4.55 0.32
N CYS A 79 14.33 -4.73 1.09
CA CYS A 79 14.24 -4.32 2.50
C CYS A 79 15.35 -4.92 3.38
N THR A 80 15.86 -6.09 2.99
CA THR A 80 16.82 -6.88 3.77
C THR A 80 18.26 -6.56 3.46
N ASN A 81 18.52 -5.85 2.36
CA ASN A 81 19.86 -5.52 1.92
C ASN A 81 20.24 -4.10 2.34
N PRO A 82 21.17 -3.95 3.31
CA PRO A 82 21.59 -2.63 3.77
C PRO A 82 22.33 -1.83 2.69
N ALA A 83 22.74 -2.45 1.58
CA ALA A 83 23.36 -1.76 0.45
C ALA A 83 22.35 -1.14 -0.55
N ASP A 84 21.05 -1.42 -0.42
CA ASP A 84 20.03 -0.73 -1.23
C ASP A 84 19.91 0.72 -0.74
N ALA A 85 20.33 1.67 -1.57
CA ALA A 85 20.32 3.10 -1.25
C ALA A 85 18.90 3.64 -0.98
N ASN A 86 17.87 3.05 -1.61
CA ASN A 86 16.48 3.47 -1.42
C ASN A 86 15.87 2.93 -0.12
N CYS A 87 16.32 1.76 0.34
CA CYS A 87 15.87 1.17 1.61
C CYS A 87 16.68 1.69 2.80
N SER A 88 17.97 1.95 2.61
CA SER A 88 18.86 2.48 3.66
C SER A 88 18.59 3.95 4.01
N SER A 89 17.90 4.70 3.14
CA SER A 89 17.45 6.06 3.45
C SER A 89 16.22 6.12 4.36
N ILE A 90 15.57 4.98 4.62
CA ILE A 90 14.39 4.90 5.49
C ILE A 90 14.85 4.98 6.94
N ASP A 91 14.46 6.04 7.65
CA ASP A 91 14.81 6.23 9.06
C ASP A 91 13.55 6.13 9.93
N VAL A 92 13.17 4.89 10.30
CA VAL A 92 12.01 4.63 11.17
C VAL A 92 12.14 5.35 12.52
N ASN A 93 13.36 5.49 13.05
CA ASN A 93 13.57 6.18 14.31
C ASN A 93 13.22 7.68 14.18
N ALA A 94 13.73 8.36 13.15
CA ALA A 94 13.43 9.77 12.93
C ALA A 94 11.97 9.98 12.47
N GLU A 95 11.54 9.24 11.44
CA GLU A 95 10.26 9.46 10.74
C GLU A 95 9.04 9.01 11.56
N VAL A 96 9.15 7.94 12.36
CA VAL A 96 8.02 7.42 13.15
C VAL A 96 8.23 7.63 14.64
N CYS A 97 9.35 7.14 15.19
CA CYS A 97 9.49 7.08 16.64
C CYS A 97 9.62 8.48 17.26
N GLN A 98 10.49 9.32 16.72
CA GLN A 98 10.68 10.69 17.21
C GLN A 98 9.58 11.64 16.71
N THR A 99 9.23 11.55 15.42
CA THR A 99 8.29 12.50 14.81
C THR A 99 6.84 12.23 15.21
N VAL A 100 6.43 10.96 15.34
CA VAL A 100 5.02 10.58 15.55
C VAL A 100 4.77 10.04 16.95
N LEU A 101 5.53 9.04 17.40
CA LEU A 101 5.26 8.39 18.69
C LEU A 101 5.62 9.31 19.87
N ALA A 102 6.83 9.88 19.86
CA ALA A 102 7.28 10.77 20.92
C ALA A 102 6.44 12.07 20.97
N SER A 103 6.09 12.65 19.81
CA SER A 103 5.23 13.84 19.77
C SER A 103 3.83 13.59 20.33
N ARG A 104 3.34 12.35 20.27
CA ARG A 104 2.07 11.93 20.88
C ARG A 104 2.17 11.51 22.34
N SER A 105 3.36 11.60 22.95
CA SER A 105 3.62 11.01 24.27
C SER A 105 3.20 9.54 24.34
N ALA A 106 3.42 8.80 23.24
CA ALA A 106 3.03 7.41 23.16
C ALA A 106 3.79 6.57 24.22
N PRO A 107 3.15 5.59 24.86
CA PRO A 107 3.83 4.72 25.82
C PRO A 107 4.97 3.93 25.15
N ALA A 108 6.01 3.63 25.94
CA ALA A 108 7.09 2.77 25.52
C ALA A 108 6.58 1.37 25.11
N GLY A 109 7.24 0.76 24.13
CA GLY A 109 6.83 -0.53 23.60
C GLY A 109 7.61 -0.95 22.36
N ASP A 110 7.21 -2.07 21.78
CA ASP A 110 7.82 -2.57 20.55
C ASP A 110 7.27 -1.84 19.33
N VAL A 111 8.15 -1.52 18.37
CA VAL A 111 7.77 -0.98 17.06
C VAL A 111 8.15 -2.02 16.01
N ILE A 112 7.14 -2.56 15.34
CA ILE A 112 7.26 -3.61 14.35
C ILE A 112 7.29 -2.94 12.98
N GLU A 113 8.46 -2.94 12.36
CA GLU A 113 8.65 -2.47 10.99
C GLU A 113 8.42 -3.63 10.05
N MET A 114 7.49 -3.45 9.12
CA MET A 114 7.17 -4.38 8.05
C MET A 114 7.54 -3.77 6.71
N CYS A 115 8.07 -4.58 5.81
CA CYS A 115 8.48 -4.15 4.49
C CYS A 115 8.19 -5.24 3.45
N CYS A 116 7.88 -4.83 2.23
CA CYS A 116 7.66 -5.73 1.13
C CYS A 116 8.95 -5.96 0.34
N ASN A 117 9.56 -7.15 0.47
CA ASN A 117 10.77 -7.49 -0.25
C ASN A 117 10.44 -8.02 -1.65
N CYS A 118 10.75 -7.23 -2.68
CA CYS A 118 10.39 -7.51 -4.07
C CYS A 118 11.55 -8.04 -4.92
N VAL A 119 12.75 -8.19 -4.36
CA VAL A 119 13.96 -8.46 -5.14
C VAL A 119 13.98 -9.87 -5.75
N THR A 120 13.50 -10.87 -5.01
CA THR A 120 13.45 -12.28 -5.44
C THR A 120 12.09 -12.72 -5.94
N ASN A 121 11.03 -12.01 -5.54
CA ASN A 121 9.65 -12.34 -5.86
C ASN A 121 8.92 -11.06 -6.31
N PRO A 122 8.47 -10.97 -7.58
CA PRO A 122 7.74 -9.80 -8.07
C PRO A 122 6.35 -9.63 -7.41
N ASN A 123 5.81 -10.69 -6.79
CA ASN A 123 4.60 -10.58 -5.97
C ASN A 123 4.89 -10.09 -4.54
N GLY A 124 6.18 -9.92 -4.19
CA GLY A 124 6.64 -9.46 -2.90
C GLY A 124 6.58 -10.53 -1.80
N ASP A 125 7.62 -10.59 -0.97
CA ASP A 125 7.63 -11.37 0.26
C ASP A 125 7.62 -10.42 1.46
N TRP A 126 6.64 -10.60 2.35
CA TRP A 126 6.59 -9.85 3.59
C TRP A 126 7.80 -10.20 4.47
N VAL A 127 8.46 -9.15 4.99
CA VAL A 127 9.48 -9.26 6.03
C VAL A 127 9.20 -8.24 7.13
N TYR A 128 9.61 -8.56 8.35
CA TYR A 128 9.51 -7.62 9.47
C TYR A 128 10.72 -7.67 10.38
N ARG A 129 10.96 -6.59 11.12
CA ARG A 129 11.90 -6.54 12.25
C ARG A 129 11.30 -5.73 13.39
N VAL A 130 11.90 -5.85 14.57
CA VAL A 130 11.39 -5.22 15.79
C VAL A 130 12.39 -4.21 16.30
N TRP A 131 11.91 -3.01 16.61
CA TRP A 131 12.63 -1.94 17.30
C TRP A 131 12.10 -1.78 18.72
N LYS A 132 12.90 -1.18 19.60
CA LYS A 132 12.49 -0.82 20.97
C LYS A 132 12.26 0.68 21.06
N PHE A 133 11.03 1.09 21.35
CA PHE A 133 10.67 2.48 21.59
C PHE A 133 10.63 2.77 23.10
N ASP A 134 11.43 3.74 23.55
CA ASP A 134 11.59 4.09 24.97
C ASP A 134 10.65 5.22 25.45
N GLY A 135 9.76 5.70 24.58
CA GLY A 135 8.94 6.89 24.82
C GLY A 135 9.49 8.16 24.13
N SER A 136 10.72 8.12 23.62
CA SER A 136 11.37 9.24 22.94
C SER A 136 11.99 8.88 21.59
N LYS A 137 12.60 7.70 21.48
CA LYS A 137 13.29 7.22 20.28
C LYS A 137 13.20 5.71 20.15
N CYS A 138 13.48 5.21 18.95
CA CYS A 138 13.68 3.80 18.69
C CYS A 138 15.17 3.46 18.71
N SER A 139 15.51 2.35 19.35
CA SER A 139 16.84 1.75 19.32
C SER A 139 16.78 0.28 18.94
N ASP A 140 17.96 -0.26 18.63
CA ASP A 140 18.22 -1.70 18.51
C ASP A 140 17.29 -2.40 17.50
N PRO A 141 17.34 -2.04 16.21
CA PRO A 141 16.61 -2.79 15.20
C PRO A 141 17.07 -4.24 15.23
N GLY A 142 16.13 -5.15 15.48
CA GLY A 142 16.38 -6.59 15.39
C GLY A 142 16.64 -7.04 13.95
N GLU A 143 16.97 -8.32 13.82
CA GLU A 143 17.14 -8.99 12.52
C GLU A 143 15.81 -9.07 11.77
N TRP A 144 15.90 -9.03 10.43
CA TRP A 144 14.75 -9.25 9.55
C TRP A 144 14.26 -10.70 9.63
N GLN A 145 12.95 -10.85 9.79
CA GLN A 145 12.22 -12.12 9.85
C GLN A 145 11.29 -12.22 8.64
N ARG A 146 11.04 -13.44 8.16
CA ARG A 146 10.14 -13.69 7.02
C ARG A 146 8.69 -13.81 7.48
N GLY A 147 7.78 -13.33 6.64
CA GLY A 147 6.34 -13.40 6.84
C GLY A 147 5.74 -12.13 7.44
N LEU A 148 4.47 -12.20 7.82
CA LEU A 148 3.80 -11.17 8.60
C LEU A 148 4.00 -11.43 10.10
N PRO A 149 4.13 -10.38 10.92
CA PRO A 149 4.16 -10.53 12.36
C PRO A 149 2.80 -11.03 12.89
N PRO A 150 2.76 -11.67 14.08
CA PRO A 150 1.51 -12.02 14.73
C PRO A 150 0.73 -10.76 15.14
N GLY A 151 -0.60 -10.85 15.12
CA GLY A 151 -1.47 -9.70 15.44
C GLY A 151 -1.48 -8.62 14.36
N THR A 152 -1.03 -8.95 13.15
CA THR A 152 -1.14 -8.10 11.98
C THR A 152 -2.02 -8.75 10.93
N GLY A 153 -2.78 -7.91 10.25
CA GLY A 153 -3.29 -8.24 8.94
C GLY A 153 -3.58 -6.93 8.28
N VAL A 154 -2.56 -6.52 7.56
CA VAL A 154 -2.46 -5.24 6.90
C VAL A 154 -3.64 -5.16 5.94
N ASP A 155 -4.64 -4.33 6.28
CA ASP A 155 -5.72 -3.87 5.41
C ASP A 155 -5.30 -2.46 4.98
N LEU A 156 -4.32 -2.39 4.08
CA LEU A 156 -4.01 -1.12 3.46
C LEU A 156 -5.26 -0.75 2.67
N PRO A 157 -5.72 0.51 2.77
CA PRO A 157 -6.66 1.00 1.78
C PRO A 157 -5.90 0.91 0.47
N ALA A 158 -6.15 -0.15 -0.30
CA ALA A 158 -5.86 -0.11 -1.71
C ALA A 158 -6.49 1.19 -2.23
N PRO A 159 -5.90 1.88 -3.20
CA PRO A 159 -6.57 2.93 -3.97
C PRO A 159 -7.75 2.36 -4.81
N LEU A 160 -8.57 1.50 -4.22
CA LEU A 160 -9.91 1.10 -4.63
C LEU A 160 -10.82 2.17 -4.01
N ILE A 161 -11.31 3.17 -4.73
CA ILE A 161 -12.65 3.10 -5.34
C ILE A 161 -12.84 4.20 -6.41
N ILE A 162 -11.94 5.19 -6.51
CA ILE A 162 -12.18 6.36 -7.38
C ILE A 162 -12.06 6.00 -8.88
N GLY A 163 -11.14 5.10 -9.25
CA GLY A 163 -10.96 4.67 -10.64
C GLY A 163 -12.14 3.87 -11.21
N GLY A 164 -12.69 2.94 -10.43
CA GLY A 164 -13.81 2.10 -10.87
C GLY A 164 -15.12 2.87 -11.05
N LEU A 165 -15.39 3.84 -10.17
CA LEU A 165 -16.55 4.73 -10.28
C LEU A 165 -16.41 5.69 -11.47
N ALA A 166 -15.20 6.20 -11.75
CA ALA A 166 -14.95 7.05 -12.91
C ALA A 166 -15.18 6.30 -14.23
N VAL A 167 -14.75 5.03 -14.34
CA VAL A 167 -14.96 4.20 -15.54
C VAL A 167 -16.43 3.85 -15.75
N LEU A 168 -17.16 3.50 -14.68
CA LEU A 168 -18.61 3.28 -14.74
C LEU A 168 -19.37 4.56 -15.10
N GLY A 169 -18.96 5.71 -14.54
CA GLY A 169 -19.53 7.02 -14.85
C GLY A 169 -19.36 7.39 -16.32
N VAL A 170 -18.16 7.22 -16.89
CA VAL A 170 -17.89 7.48 -18.32
C VAL A 170 -18.67 6.50 -19.21
N GLY A 171 -18.77 5.22 -18.81
CA GLY A 171 -19.55 4.20 -19.53
C GLY A 171 -21.05 4.53 -19.61
N LEU A 172 -21.66 4.96 -18.50
CA LEU A 172 -23.08 5.36 -18.44
C LEU A 172 -23.35 6.65 -19.23
N VAL A 173 -22.44 7.64 -19.18
CA VAL A 173 -22.56 8.86 -20.00
C VAL A 173 -22.44 8.53 -21.49
N GLY A 174 -21.52 7.65 -21.88
CA GLY A 174 -21.38 7.18 -23.27
C GLY A 174 -22.62 6.44 -23.78
N ALA A 175 -23.18 5.53 -22.96
CA ALA A 175 -24.41 4.81 -23.29
C ALA A 175 -25.61 5.76 -23.43
N GLY A 176 -25.76 6.73 -22.53
CA GLY A 176 -26.83 7.74 -22.59
C GLY A 176 -26.79 8.59 -23.86
N VAL A 177 -25.60 8.99 -24.31
CA VAL A 177 -25.42 9.76 -25.57
C VAL A 177 -25.77 8.90 -26.79
N LEU A 178 -25.46 7.61 -26.79
CA LEU A 178 -25.78 6.68 -27.89
C LEU A 178 -27.29 6.39 -27.99
N VAL A 179 -27.98 6.22 -26.87
CA VAL A 179 -29.44 6.02 -26.85
C VAL A 179 -30.17 7.29 -27.34
N ARG A 180 -29.73 8.48 -26.90
CA ARG A 180 -30.32 9.76 -27.34
C ARG A 180 -30.17 10.00 -28.85
N ARG A 181 -29.05 9.59 -29.44
CA ARG A 181 -28.82 9.68 -30.90
C ARG A 181 -29.67 8.71 -31.72
N ARG A 182 -30.12 7.58 -31.15
CA ARG A 182 -31.03 6.65 -31.83
C ARG A 182 -32.49 7.12 -31.79
N MET A 183 -32.92 7.75 -30.70
CA MET A 183 -34.29 8.30 -30.60
C MET A 183 -34.52 9.53 -31.49
N ALA A 184 -33.51 10.39 -31.68
CA ALA A 184 -33.63 11.57 -32.56
C ALA A 184 -33.63 11.24 -34.07
N ARG A 185 -33.55 9.97 -34.44
CA ARG A 185 -33.60 9.48 -35.84
C ARG A 185 -34.77 8.54 -36.11
N ALA A 186 -35.64 8.31 -35.12
CA ALA A 186 -36.90 7.61 -35.28
C ALA A 186 -38.03 8.62 -35.49
#